data_AF-A0A8H5JP94-F1
#
_entry.id   AF-A0A8H5JP94-F1
#
_cell.length_a   1.000
_cell.length_b   1.000
_cell.length_c   1.000
_cell.angle_alpha   90.00
_cell.angle_beta   90.00
_cell.angle_gamma   90.00
#
_symmetry.space_group_name_H-M   'P 1'
#
loop_
_entity.id
_entity.type
_entity.pdbx_description
1 polymer ?
#
loop_
_entity_poly.entity_id
_entity_poly.type
_entity_poly.pdbx_seq_one_letter_code
_entity_poly.pdbx_strand_id
1 'polypeptide(L)'
;MRVFLIQTAKGLFSSSGGYKANNALLRYLSSRGHCVRQLCYSYRGEVESYMDSSDEGDSRLCTRVLHMRSESDRPGQDVQVHELCMEDGVETLALDSEAFDAAFGGKFDSSNQLARISAEYIENGTSPGPLMDFISFLQEEIRRFSPTHIISNDGLSMKASLASELAHLSMSRIAVVHTAEQLPFGPFAGGLPGHSSTTREADLFKQLDGI
;
A
#
# COMPACT_ATOMS: atom_id res chain seq x y z
N MET A 1 -15.43 -1.27 -13.28
CA MET A 1 -15.06 -1.72 -11.92
C MET A 1 -14.44 -0.56 -11.17
N ARG A 2 -14.33 -0.67 -9.83
CA ARG A 2 -13.55 0.24 -8.99
C ARG A 2 -12.40 -0.56 -8.39
N VAL A 3 -11.19 -0.35 -8.87
CA VAL A 3 -10.02 -1.16 -8.51
C VAL A 3 -9.06 -0.32 -7.68
N PHE A 4 -8.77 -0.74 -6.46
CA PHE A 4 -7.79 -0.11 -5.60
C PHE A 4 -6.59 -1.02 -5.43
N LEU A 5 -5.43 -0.60 -5.90
CA LEU A 5 -4.18 -1.33 -5.76
C LEU A 5 -3.31 -0.69 -4.68
N ILE A 6 -2.91 -1.46 -3.68
CA ILE A 6 -1.96 -1.04 -2.65
C ILE A 6 -0.63 -1.75 -2.94
N GLN A 7 0.42 -0.98 -3.17
CA GLN A 7 1.75 -1.52 -3.45
C GLN A 7 2.82 -0.99 -2.53
N THR A 8 3.69 -1.89 -2.09
CA THR A 8 4.78 -1.61 -1.15
C THR A 8 6.08 -1.12 -1.80
N ALA A 9 6.18 -1.20 -3.12
CA ALA A 9 7.35 -0.72 -3.84
C ALA A 9 7.39 0.82 -3.85
N LYS A 10 8.61 1.35 -3.67
CA LYS A 10 8.91 2.78 -3.62
C LYS A 10 9.22 3.34 -5.01
N GLY A 11 8.91 4.63 -5.15
CA GLY A 11 9.01 5.43 -6.36
C GLY A 11 7.70 5.49 -7.12
N LEU A 12 7.31 6.66 -7.61
CA LEU A 12 6.19 6.81 -8.56
C LEU A 12 6.45 5.99 -9.84
N PHE A 13 7.72 5.89 -10.25
CA PHE A 13 8.18 5.21 -11.46
C PHE A 13 9.19 4.10 -11.15
N SER A 14 8.90 3.27 -10.14
CA SER A 14 9.80 2.19 -9.70
C SER A 14 10.28 1.31 -10.86
N SER A 15 11.56 0.95 -10.84
CA SER A 15 12.17 0.10 -11.89
C SER A 15 11.79 -1.38 -11.76
N SER A 16 11.20 -1.79 -10.63
CA SER A 16 10.78 -3.16 -10.33
C SER A 16 9.80 -3.71 -11.38
N GLY A 17 10.04 -4.96 -11.83
CA GLY A 17 9.17 -5.64 -12.79
C GLY A 17 7.74 -5.79 -12.28
N GLY A 18 7.58 -6.15 -11.01
CA GLY A 18 6.26 -6.28 -10.38
C GLY A 18 5.49 -4.96 -10.31
N TYR A 19 6.19 -3.87 -9.98
CA TYR A 19 5.61 -2.53 -9.98
C TYR A 19 5.17 -2.08 -11.37
N LYS A 20 6.00 -2.34 -12.39
CA LYS A 20 5.64 -2.04 -13.79
C LYS A 20 4.44 -2.85 -14.26
N ALA A 21 4.33 -4.12 -13.86
CA ALA A 21 3.18 -4.95 -14.18
C ALA A 21 1.90 -4.42 -13.52
N ASN A 22 1.96 -4.03 -12.24
CA ASN A 22 0.86 -3.39 -11.53
C ASN A 22 0.40 -2.11 -12.25
N ASN A 23 1.32 -1.22 -12.60
CA ASN A 23 0.99 0.02 -13.29
C ASN A 23 0.42 -0.25 -14.69
N ALA A 24 0.96 -1.21 -15.44
CA ALA A 24 0.42 -1.60 -16.74
C ALA A 24 -1.02 -2.13 -16.62
N LEU A 25 -1.32 -2.92 -15.58
CA LEU A 25 -2.68 -3.39 -15.29
C LEU A 25 -3.61 -2.20 -15.00
N LEU A 26 -3.23 -1.27 -14.13
CA LEU A 26 -4.06 -0.11 -13.79
C LEU A 26 -4.32 0.77 -15.00
N ARG A 27 -3.30 1.05 -15.81
CA ARG A 27 -3.42 1.80 -17.08
C ARG A 27 -4.37 1.12 -18.05
N TYR A 28 -4.23 -0.20 -18.20
CA TYR A 28 -5.13 -0.97 -19.06
C TYR A 28 -6.57 -0.87 -18.55
N LEU A 29 -6.81 -1.10 -17.26
CA LEU A 29 -8.15 -1.00 -16.66
C LEU A 29 -8.74 0.40 -16.80
N SER A 30 -7.95 1.45 -16.57
CA SER A 30 -8.32 2.86 -16.79
C SER A 30 -8.76 3.09 -18.23
N SER A 31 -7.97 2.63 -19.22
CA SER A 31 -8.29 2.75 -20.65
C SER A 31 -9.57 2.01 -21.06
N ARG A 32 -10.05 1.06 -20.24
CA ARG A 32 -11.32 0.34 -20.42
C ARG A 32 -12.49 1.00 -19.67
N GLY A 33 -12.31 2.21 -19.16
CA GLY A 33 -13.34 2.97 -18.45
C GLY A 33 -13.59 2.50 -17.02
N HIS A 34 -12.60 1.85 -16.39
CA HIS A 34 -12.68 1.53 -14.96
C HIS A 34 -12.10 2.65 -14.11
N CYS A 35 -12.68 2.86 -12.93
CA CYS A 35 -12.08 3.75 -11.93
C CYS A 35 -10.96 2.99 -11.24
N VAL A 36 -9.73 3.49 -11.33
CA VAL A 36 -8.58 2.84 -10.74
C VAL A 36 -7.84 3.81 -9.83
N ARG A 37 -7.47 3.30 -8.65
CA ARG A 37 -6.68 4.04 -7.67
C ARG A 37 -5.50 3.19 -7.25
N GLN A 38 -4.36 3.83 -7.00
CA GLN A 38 -3.21 3.21 -6.38
C GLN A 38 -2.76 3.96 -5.13
N LEU A 39 -2.23 3.20 -4.16
CA LEU A 39 -1.40 3.74 -3.11
C LEU A 39 0.04 3.30 -3.36
N CYS A 40 0.95 4.27 -3.36
CA CYS A 40 2.38 4.04 -3.54
C CYS A 40 3.19 4.99 -2.65
N TYR A 41 4.50 4.76 -2.60
CA TYR A 41 5.42 5.55 -1.79
C TYR A 41 6.34 6.34 -2.72
N SER A 42 6.19 7.65 -2.82
CA SER A 42 7.04 8.49 -3.67
C SER A 42 8.36 8.83 -2.98
N TYR A 43 9.43 8.95 -3.77
CA TYR A 43 10.64 9.61 -3.30
C TYR A 43 10.43 11.12 -3.26
N ARG A 44 11.20 11.78 -2.41
CA ARG A 44 11.19 13.23 -2.28
C ARG A 44 11.41 13.89 -3.65
N GLY A 45 10.53 14.82 -4.02
CA GLY A 45 10.62 15.57 -5.28
C GLY A 45 10.03 14.84 -6.49
N GLU A 46 9.62 13.58 -6.41
CA GLU A 46 9.07 12.85 -7.56
C GLU A 46 7.69 13.38 -7.99
N VAL A 47 6.83 13.70 -7.02
CA VAL A 47 5.49 14.24 -7.30
C VAL A 47 5.62 15.61 -7.95
N GLU A 48 6.48 16.47 -7.39
CA GLU A 48 6.78 17.79 -7.92
C GLU A 48 7.38 17.70 -9.33
N SER A 49 8.36 16.82 -9.53
CA SER A 49 8.98 16.61 -10.86
C SER A 49 7.96 16.14 -11.90
N TYR A 50 7.02 15.27 -11.50
CA TYR A 50 5.95 14.82 -12.37
C TYR A 50 5.00 15.98 -12.73
N MET A 51 4.60 16.78 -11.73
CA MET A 51 3.73 17.95 -11.93
C MET A 51 4.38 19.02 -12.80
N ASP A 52 5.67 19.27 -12.64
CA ASP A 52 6.43 20.23 -13.46
C ASP A 52 6.56 19.78 -14.93
N SER A 53 6.51 18.47 -15.17
CA SER A 53 6.58 17.89 -16.52
C SER A 53 5.21 17.74 -17.21
N SER A 54 4.12 17.89 -16.47
CA SER A 54 2.75 17.81 -16.99
C SER A 54 2.38 19.14 -17.64
N ASP A 55 2.23 19.16 -18.96
CA ASP A 55 1.87 20.36 -19.74
C ASP A 55 0.48 20.91 -19.37
N GLU A 56 -0.38 20.08 -18.77
CA GLU A 56 -1.62 20.51 -18.13
C GLU A 56 -1.36 20.69 -16.63
N GLY A 57 -1.46 21.93 -16.14
CA GLY A 57 -1.47 22.21 -14.72
C GLY A 57 -2.63 21.46 -14.07
N ASP A 58 -2.35 20.29 -13.51
CA ASP A 58 -3.40 19.38 -13.08
C ASP A 58 -4.04 19.93 -11.80
N SER A 59 -5.19 20.59 -12.00
CA SER A 59 -6.05 21.15 -10.95
C SER A 59 -6.53 20.13 -9.89
N ARG A 60 -6.12 18.86 -10.00
CA ARG A 60 -6.51 17.75 -9.12
C ARG A 60 -5.46 17.36 -8.08
N LEU A 61 -4.30 18.03 -8.02
CA LEU A 61 -3.35 17.80 -6.94
C LEU A 61 -3.92 18.29 -5.60
N CYS A 62 -4.11 17.38 -4.65
CA CYS A 62 -4.48 17.67 -3.28
C CYS A 62 -3.43 17.09 -2.33
N THR A 63 -2.88 17.92 -1.46
CA THR A 63 -1.92 17.47 -0.44
C THR A 63 -2.60 17.39 0.93
N ARG A 64 -2.43 16.27 1.62
CA ARG A 64 -2.92 16.02 2.98
C ARG A 64 -1.80 15.49 3.85
N VAL A 65 -1.99 15.57 5.16
CA VAL A 65 -1.02 15.06 6.14
C VAL A 65 -1.61 13.86 6.88
N LEU A 66 -0.87 12.76 6.86
CA LEU A 66 -1.07 11.62 7.75
C LEU A 66 -0.15 11.80 8.96
N HIS A 67 -0.73 12.11 10.12
CA HIS A 67 0.03 12.15 11.37
C HIS A 67 0.16 10.74 11.95
N MET A 68 1.40 10.26 12.09
CA MET A 68 1.72 8.97 12.69
C MET A 68 2.27 9.18 14.10
N ARG A 69 1.52 8.75 15.11
CA ARG A 69 1.89 8.97 16.51
C ARG A 69 3.19 8.22 16.86
N SER A 70 3.95 8.75 17.79
CA SER A 70 5.11 8.07 18.38
C SER A 70 4.67 7.25 19.60
N GLU A 71 5.30 6.09 19.81
CA GLU A 71 5.15 5.30 21.05
C GLU A 71 6.07 5.79 22.19
N SER A 72 6.95 6.73 21.89
CA SER A 72 7.89 7.33 22.83
C SER A 72 7.56 8.80 23.09
N ASP A 73 8.18 9.42 24.09
CA ASP A 73 8.08 10.86 24.36
C ASP A 73 8.58 11.77 23.20
N ARG A 74 8.98 11.18 22.07
CA ARG A 74 9.32 11.91 20.85
C ARG A 74 8.06 12.40 20.14
N PRO A 75 8.14 13.52 19.39
CA PRO A 75 7.05 13.93 18.52
C PRO A 75 6.74 12.85 17.49
N GLY A 76 5.46 12.73 17.12
CA GLY A 76 5.03 11.89 16.00
C GLY A 76 5.61 12.38 14.66
N GLN A 77 5.37 11.59 13.61
CA GLN A 77 5.88 11.85 12.28
C GLN A 77 4.71 12.24 11.35
N ASP A 78 4.82 13.39 10.71
CA ASP A 78 3.90 13.82 9.66
C ASP A 78 4.38 13.24 8.32
N VAL A 79 3.50 12.50 7.65
CA VAL A 79 3.72 11.96 6.31
C VAL A 79 2.85 12.72 5.33
N GLN A 80 3.47 13.33 4.32
CA GLN A 80 2.73 13.97 3.25
C GLN A 80 2.08 12.92 2.37
N VAL A 81 0.82 13.14 2.03
CA VAL A 81 0.02 12.31 1.12
C VAL A 81 -0.41 13.21 -0.03
N HIS A 82 0.12 12.93 -1.21
CA HIS A 82 -0.27 13.60 -2.44
C HIS A 82 -1.35 12.78 -3.15
N GLU A 83 -2.55 13.34 -3.26
CA GLU A 83 -3.61 12.81 -4.10
C GLU A 83 -3.51 13.50 -5.47
N LEU A 84 -3.27 12.74 -6.53
CA LEU A 84 -3.21 13.26 -7.90
C LEU A 84 -3.85 12.27 -8.87
N CYS A 85 -4.23 12.72 -10.07
CA CYS A 85 -4.64 11.84 -11.15
C CYS A 85 -3.59 11.90 -12.25
N MET A 86 -3.04 10.76 -12.61
CA MET A 86 -2.03 10.68 -13.67
C MET A 86 -2.68 10.89 -15.05
N GLU A 87 -1.88 11.23 -16.07
CA GLU A 87 -2.36 11.40 -17.46
C GLU A 87 -3.04 10.14 -18.02
N ASP A 88 -2.63 8.97 -17.53
CA ASP A 88 -3.20 7.67 -17.88
C ASP A 88 -4.55 7.37 -17.15
N GLY A 89 -5.07 8.33 -16.40
CA GLY A 89 -6.33 8.26 -15.66
C GLY A 89 -6.22 7.52 -14.32
N VAL A 90 -5.03 7.11 -13.89
CA VAL A 90 -4.84 6.44 -12.60
C VAL A 90 -4.83 7.45 -11.46
N GLU A 91 -5.80 7.37 -10.55
CA GLU A 91 -5.77 8.12 -9.29
C GLU A 91 -4.65 7.56 -8.40
N THR A 92 -3.77 8.43 -7.90
CA THR A 92 -2.58 8.04 -7.14
C THR A 92 -2.57 8.73 -5.79
N LEU A 93 -2.47 7.93 -4.73
CA LEU A 93 -2.16 8.34 -3.37
C LEU A 93 -0.67 8.08 -3.11
N ALA A 94 0.15 9.11 -3.27
CA ALA A 94 1.59 9.02 -3.08
C ALA A 94 1.98 9.50 -1.68
N LEU A 95 2.45 8.56 -0.85
CA LEU A 95 2.99 8.86 0.47
C LEU A 95 4.47 9.21 0.35
N ASP A 96 4.91 10.26 1.05
CA ASP A 96 6.34 10.55 1.17
C ASP A 96 7.06 9.38 1.85
N SER A 97 7.91 8.70 1.08
CA SER A 97 8.58 7.47 1.53
C SER A 97 9.56 7.71 2.67
N GLU A 98 10.20 8.88 2.73
CA GLU A 98 11.23 9.17 3.74
C GLU A 98 10.60 9.48 5.10
N ALA A 99 9.53 10.29 5.10
CA ALA A 99 8.71 10.54 6.28
C ALA A 99 8.02 9.26 6.76
N PHE A 100 7.51 8.45 5.85
CA PHE A 100 6.91 7.16 6.21
C PHE A 100 7.95 6.22 6.84
N ASP A 101 9.15 6.09 6.25
CA ASP A 101 10.23 5.32 6.86
C ASP A 101 10.63 5.87 8.23
N ALA A 102 10.69 7.20 8.40
CA ALA A 102 11.06 7.85 9.66
C ALA A 102 10.10 7.49 10.80
N ALA A 103 8.81 7.28 10.52
CA ALA A 103 7.83 6.81 11.50
C ALA A 103 8.17 5.41 12.06
N PHE A 104 9.00 4.64 11.34
CA PHE A 104 9.44 3.29 11.70
C PHE A 104 10.97 3.19 11.85
N GLY A 105 11.64 4.24 12.32
CA GLY A 105 13.08 4.20 12.61
C GLY A 105 14.00 4.62 11.46
N GLY A 106 13.44 5.02 10.32
CA GLY A 106 14.19 5.53 9.15
C GLY A 106 14.74 4.43 8.25
N LYS A 107 15.35 4.82 7.12
CA LYS A 107 15.76 3.92 6.01
C LYS A 107 16.57 2.67 6.42
N PHE A 108 17.38 2.75 7.47
CA PHE A 108 18.24 1.64 7.89
C PHE A 108 17.49 0.57 8.71
N ASP A 109 16.47 0.97 9.46
CA ASP A 109 15.72 0.07 10.35
C ASP A 109 14.29 -0.20 9.86
N SER A 110 13.75 0.63 8.95
CA SER A 110 12.32 0.64 8.61
C SER A 110 11.84 -0.62 7.91
N SER A 111 12.60 -1.18 6.98
CA SER A 111 12.16 -2.38 6.24
C SER A 111 12.01 -3.60 7.15
N ASN A 112 12.97 -3.81 8.05
CA ASN A 112 12.93 -4.88 9.04
C ASN A 112 11.93 -4.60 10.17
N GLN A 113 11.84 -3.34 10.61
CA GLN A 113 10.94 -2.97 11.69
C GLN A 113 9.48 -3.02 11.26
N LEU A 114 9.13 -2.46 10.10
CA LEU A 114 7.78 -2.50 9.54
C LEU A 114 7.33 -3.94 9.30
N ALA A 115 8.16 -4.77 8.66
CA ALA A 115 7.85 -6.18 8.46
C ALA A 115 7.59 -6.90 9.79
N ARG A 116 8.41 -6.64 10.82
CA ARG A 116 8.25 -7.25 12.15
C ARG A 116 6.95 -6.82 12.84
N ILE A 117 6.66 -5.52 12.87
CA ILE A 117 5.44 -5.02 13.53
C ILE A 117 4.17 -5.41 12.76
N SER A 118 4.23 -5.48 11.43
CA SER A 118 3.14 -6.00 10.61
C SER A 118 2.90 -7.48 10.88
N ALA A 119 3.96 -8.28 11.01
CA ALA A 119 3.86 -9.68 11.40
C ALA A 119 3.22 -9.84 12.79
N GLU A 120 3.67 -9.07 13.78
CA GLU A 120 3.11 -9.07 15.13
C GLU A 120 1.63 -8.64 15.14
N TYR A 121 1.29 -7.62 14.36
CA TYR A 121 -0.10 -7.21 14.17
C TYR A 121 -0.92 -8.35 13.56
N ILE A 122 -0.44 -9.00 12.51
CA ILE A 122 -1.12 -10.13 11.85
C ILE A 122 -1.38 -11.25 12.85
N GLU A 123 -0.37 -11.62 13.64
CA GLU A 123 -0.41 -12.72 14.60
C GLU A 123 -1.26 -12.44 15.83
N ASN A 124 -1.11 -11.26 16.44
CA ASN A 124 -1.67 -10.97 17.76
C ASN A 124 -2.83 -9.97 17.74
N GLY A 125 -3.01 -9.24 16.63
CA GLY A 125 -4.00 -8.17 16.51
C GLY A 125 -3.62 -6.88 17.24
N THR A 126 -2.48 -6.85 17.92
CA THR A 126 -1.92 -5.68 18.62
C THR A 126 -0.76 -5.11 17.83
N SER A 127 -0.64 -3.79 17.81
CA SER A 127 0.40 -3.12 17.04
C SER A 127 0.75 -1.76 17.66
N PRO A 128 1.97 -1.25 17.44
CA PRO A 128 2.32 0.14 17.75
C PRO A 128 1.37 1.13 17.08
N GLY A 129 1.13 2.24 17.76
CA GLY A 129 0.37 3.41 17.36
C GLY A 129 0.65 3.90 15.94
N PRO A 130 1.92 4.11 15.51
CA PRO A 130 2.18 4.57 14.14
C PRO A 130 1.66 3.60 13.09
N LEU A 131 1.75 2.27 13.31
CA LEU A 131 1.18 1.30 12.39
C LEU A 131 -0.37 1.32 12.44
N MET A 132 -0.96 1.51 13.62
CA MET A 132 -2.41 1.63 13.74
C MET A 132 -2.96 2.89 13.05
N ASP A 133 -2.22 4.00 13.06
CA ASP A 133 -2.56 5.21 12.33
C ASP A 133 -2.52 4.97 10.81
N PHE A 134 -1.49 4.26 10.33
CA PHE A 134 -1.43 3.87 8.93
C PHE A 134 -2.54 2.88 8.53
N ILE A 135 -2.86 1.88 9.36
CA ILE A 135 -3.98 0.96 9.12
C ILE A 135 -5.30 1.71 9.04
N SER A 136 -5.53 2.65 9.95
CA SER A 136 -6.75 3.46 9.97
C SER A 136 -6.85 4.34 8.71
N PHE A 137 -5.71 4.89 8.27
CA PHE A 137 -5.62 5.61 6.99
C PHE A 137 -5.95 4.71 5.80
N LEU A 138 -5.40 3.49 5.72
CA LEU A 138 -5.73 2.53 4.65
C LEU A 138 -7.22 2.20 4.63
N GLN A 139 -7.81 1.93 5.80
CA GLN A 139 -9.23 1.60 5.92
C GLN A 139 -10.12 2.77 5.50
N GLU A 140 -9.76 4.01 5.87
CA GLU A 140 -10.48 5.21 5.44
C GLU A 140 -10.38 5.41 3.93
N GLU A 141 -9.22 5.21 3.32
CA GLU A 141 -9.08 5.34 1.87
C GLU A 141 -9.80 4.22 1.11
N ILE A 142 -9.86 3.00 1.65
CA ILE A 142 -10.70 1.93 1.11
C ILE A 142 -12.18 2.33 1.21
N ARG A 143 -12.63 2.86 2.33
CA ARG A 143 -14.01 3.34 2.53
C ARG A 143 -14.36 4.46 1.55
N ARG A 144 -13.51 5.48 1.47
CA ARG A 144 -13.69 6.66 0.61
C ARG A 144 -13.70 6.28 -0.87
N PHE A 145 -12.82 5.38 -1.28
CA PHE A 145 -12.80 4.91 -2.66
C PHE A 145 -13.90 3.87 -2.95
N SER A 146 -14.41 3.14 -1.96
CA SER A 146 -15.45 2.13 -2.14
C SER A 146 -15.13 1.17 -3.32
N PRO A 147 -14.00 0.43 -3.25
CA PRO A 147 -13.59 -0.46 -4.33
C PRO A 147 -14.55 -1.63 -4.48
N THR A 148 -14.69 -2.12 -5.72
CA THR A 148 -15.25 -3.44 -5.97
C THR A 148 -14.16 -4.51 -5.98
N HIS A 149 -12.90 -4.13 -6.20
CA HIS A 149 -11.74 -5.00 -6.11
C HIS A 149 -10.60 -4.29 -5.40
N ILE A 150 -9.99 -4.97 -4.44
CA ILE A 150 -8.75 -4.53 -3.82
C ILE A 150 -7.63 -5.50 -4.18
N ILE A 151 -6.51 -4.94 -4.66
CA ILE A 151 -5.32 -5.67 -5.05
C ILE A 151 -4.20 -5.26 -4.10
N SER A 152 -3.51 -6.23 -3.50
CA SER A 152 -2.40 -5.94 -2.59
C SER A 152 -1.27 -6.97 -2.75
N ASN A 153 -0.05 -6.62 -2.37
CA ASN A 153 1.10 -7.52 -2.45
C ASN A 153 1.78 -7.78 -1.10
N ASP A 154 1.10 -7.46 0.01
CA ASP A 154 1.63 -7.56 1.36
C ASP A 154 0.53 -7.93 2.39
N GLY A 155 0.93 -8.59 3.47
CA GLY A 155 0.01 -9.06 4.53
C GLY A 155 -0.68 -7.96 5.33
N LEU A 156 -0.08 -6.78 5.47
CA LEU A 156 -0.67 -5.68 6.21
C LEU A 156 -1.90 -5.15 5.48
N SER A 157 -1.78 -4.90 4.18
CA SER A 157 -2.87 -4.46 3.31
C SER A 157 -3.99 -5.51 3.23
N MET A 158 -3.62 -6.80 3.13
CA MET A 158 -4.59 -7.90 3.19
C MET A 158 -5.40 -7.85 4.48
N LYS A 159 -4.71 -7.73 5.63
CA LYS A 159 -5.37 -7.66 6.94
C LYS A 159 -6.21 -6.40 7.11
N ALA A 160 -5.73 -5.24 6.67
CA ALA A 160 -6.48 -3.98 6.72
C ALA A 160 -7.81 -4.08 5.94
N SER A 161 -7.82 -4.76 4.79
CA SER A 161 -9.02 -4.97 3.97
C SER A 161 -10.07 -5.93 4.57
N LEU A 162 -9.68 -6.70 5.60
CA LEU A 162 -10.57 -7.64 6.30
C LEU A 162 -11.18 -7.05 7.57
N ALA A 163 -10.96 -5.76 7.84
CA ALA A 163 -11.51 -5.08 8.99
C ALA A 163 -13.05 -5.13 9.01
N SER A 164 -13.64 -5.36 10.18
CA SER A 164 -15.09 -5.48 10.34
C SER A 164 -15.86 -4.24 9.89
N GLU A 165 -15.25 -3.06 10.02
CA GLU A 165 -15.80 -1.79 9.55
C GLU A 165 -15.94 -1.71 8.02
N LEU A 166 -15.21 -2.53 7.26
CA LEU A 166 -15.29 -2.63 5.81
C LEU A 166 -16.19 -3.78 5.35
N ALA A 167 -16.78 -4.56 6.28
CA ALA A 167 -17.60 -5.74 5.94
C ALA A 167 -18.87 -5.42 5.13
N HIS A 168 -19.32 -4.17 5.15
CA HIS A 168 -20.45 -3.69 4.36
C HIS A 168 -20.09 -3.46 2.88
N LEU A 169 -18.80 -3.42 2.53
CA LEU A 169 -18.33 -3.28 1.16
C LEU A 169 -18.27 -4.66 0.50
N SER A 170 -19.05 -4.85 -0.57
CA SER A 170 -18.98 -6.03 -1.42
C SER A 170 -17.76 -5.93 -2.35
N MET A 171 -16.59 -6.27 -1.83
CA MET A 171 -15.31 -6.18 -2.54
C MET A 171 -14.61 -7.53 -2.65
N SER A 172 -14.04 -7.80 -3.83
CA SER A 172 -13.14 -8.92 -4.07
C SER A 172 -11.72 -8.57 -3.61
N ARG A 173 -11.08 -9.45 -2.84
CA ARG A 173 -9.72 -9.28 -2.32
C ARG A 173 -8.76 -10.16 -3.09
N ILE A 174 -7.79 -9.55 -3.75
CA ILE A 174 -6.82 -10.21 -4.61
C ILE A 174 -5.43 -9.93 -4.06
N ALA A 175 -4.65 -10.98 -3.80
CA ALA A 175 -3.22 -10.83 -3.56
C ALA A 175 -2.47 -10.98 -4.87
N VAL A 176 -1.46 -10.14 -5.11
CA VAL A 176 -0.49 -10.33 -6.20
C VAL A 176 0.83 -10.72 -5.58
N VAL A 177 1.31 -11.89 -5.98
CA VAL A 177 2.58 -12.45 -5.51
C VAL A 177 3.59 -12.39 -6.65
N HIS A 178 4.62 -11.55 -6.50
CA HIS A 178 5.61 -11.31 -7.55
C HIS A 178 6.74 -12.35 -7.55
N THR A 179 6.93 -13.08 -6.46
CA THR A 179 7.83 -14.24 -6.39
C THR A 179 7.16 -15.40 -5.66
N ALA A 180 7.34 -16.63 -6.17
CA ALA A 180 6.79 -17.83 -5.53
C ALA A 180 7.34 -18.06 -4.10
N GLU A 181 8.40 -17.35 -3.72
CA GLU A 181 9.00 -17.39 -2.38
C GLU A 181 8.12 -16.73 -1.31
N GLN A 182 7.16 -15.89 -1.71
CA GLN A 182 6.21 -15.24 -0.81
C GLN A 182 5.01 -16.13 -0.47
N LEU A 183 4.84 -17.26 -1.16
CA LEU A 183 3.77 -18.21 -0.86
C LEU A 183 4.17 -19.11 0.32
N PRO A 184 3.23 -19.50 1.19
CA PRO A 184 3.49 -20.47 2.25
C PRO A 184 3.57 -21.92 1.73
N PHE A 185 3.56 -22.11 0.40
CA PHE A 185 3.62 -23.40 -0.27
C PHE A 185 4.32 -23.29 -1.61
N GLY A 186 4.87 -24.42 -2.08
CA GLY A 186 5.56 -24.53 -3.35
C GLY A 186 7.07 -24.69 -3.18
N PRO A 187 7.77 -25.11 -4.26
CA PRO A 187 9.18 -25.49 -4.19
C PRO A 187 10.14 -24.31 -3.92
N PHE A 188 9.64 -23.09 -3.92
CA PHE A 188 10.41 -21.86 -3.71
C PHE A 188 10.01 -21.11 -2.43
N ALA A 189 9.03 -21.61 -1.67
CA ALA A 189 8.56 -20.97 -0.42
C ALA A 189 9.71 -20.80 0.60
N GLY A 190 9.88 -19.59 1.15
CA GLY A 190 10.83 -19.34 2.24
C GLY A 190 12.28 -19.05 1.84
N GLY A 191 12.53 -18.65 0.58
CA GLY A 191 13.87 -18.40 0.04
C GLY A 191 14.55 -17.07 0.45
N LEU A 192 13.79 -16.06 0.91
CA LEU A 192 14.32 -14.73 1.26
C LEU A 192 13.81 -14.24 2.63
N PRO A 193 14.68 -13.59 3.45
CA PRO A 193 14.26 -12.89 4.65
C PRO A 193 13.22 -11.80 4.32
N GLY A 194 12.07 -11.81 5.00
CA GLY A 194 10.95 -10.87 4.75
C GLY A 194 9.79 -11.44 3.92
N HIS A 195 9.74 -12.75 3.70
CA HIS A 195 8.62 -13.48 3.07
C HIS A 195 7.98 -14.47 4.03
N SER A 196 6.69 -14.77 3.80
CA SER A 196 5.68 -15.09 4.82
C SER A 196 6.22 -15.38 6.22
N SER A 197 6.30 -14.33 7.03
CA SER A 197 6.97 -14.35 8.33
C SER A 197 6.11 -14.93 9.44
N THR A 198 4.87 -15.36 9.13
CA THR A 198 3.87 -15.70 10.14
C THR A 198 2.98 -16.86 9.73
N THR A 199 2.61 -17.70 10.70
CA THR A 199 1.66 -18.80 10.52
C THR A 199 0.26 -18.32 10.15
N ARG A 200 -0.17 -17.15 10.65
CA ARG A 200 -1.50 -16.60 10.43
C ARG A 200 -1.65 -15.81 9.12
N GLU A 201 -0.56 -15.41 8.47
CA GLU A 201 -0.65 -14.86 7.12
C GLU A 201 -1.19 -15.90 6.12
N ALA A 202 -0.90 -17.19 6.32
CA ALA A 202 -1.53 -18.26 5.56
C ALA A 202 -3.07 -18.29 5.71
N ASP A 203 -3.60 -17.87 6.85
CA ASP A 203 -5.05 -17.75 7.06
C ASP A 203 -5.64 -16.51 6.38
N LEU A 204 -4.85 -15.46 6.12
CA LEU A 204 -5.27 -14.33 5.30
C LEU A 204 -5.48 -14.77 3.85
N PHE A 205 -4.54 -15.55 3.29
CA PHE A 205 -4.65 -16.08 1.93
C PHE A 205 -5.93 -16.91 1.70
N LYS A 206 -6.40 -17.66 2.70
CA LYS A 206 -7.66 -18.43 2.62
C LYS A 206 -8.91 -17.56 2.57
N GLN A 207 -8.82 -16.29 2.95
CA GLN A 207 -9.91 -15.32 2.95
C GLN A 207 -9.92 -14.44 1.70
N LEU A 208 -8.97 -14.65 0.79
CA LEU A 208 -8.90 -13.95 -0.48
C LEU A 208 -9.79 -14.63 -1.53
N ASP A 209 -10.26 -13.83 -2.47
CA ASP A 209 -11.02 -14.30 -3.63
C ASP A 209 -10.09 -14.75 -4.77
N GLY A 210 -8.81 -14.35 -4.72
CA GLY A 210 -7.79 -14.77 -5.69
C GLY A 210 -6.35 -14.47 -5.24
N ILE A 211 -5.41 -15.22 -5.83
CA ILE A 211 -3.94 -15.05 -5.77
C ILE A 211 -3.42 -15.10 -7.20
#